data_AF-A0AAV9ZDU0-F1
#
_entry.id   AF-A0AAV9ZDU0-F1
#
_cell.length_a   1.000
_cell.length_b   1.000
_cell.length_c   1.000
_cell.angle_alpha   90.00
_cell.angle_beta   90.00
_cell.angle_gamma   90.00
#
_symmetry.space_group_name_H-M   'P 1'
#
loop_
_entity.id
_entity.type
_entity.pdbx_description
1 polymer ?
#
loop_
_entity_poly.entity_id
_entity_poly.type
_entity_poly.pdbx_seq_one_letter_code
_entity_poly.pdbx_strand_id
1 'polypeptide(L)'
;MLASLESDRTFVADKAAQILELENQIAVLERSIDALRVAQKPAQDRLDSYKYPVLTLPNEIISEIFQHHVPTYPEPPDFFEDSSPTKLTQICRKWRQIALATPALWRAFNLRCISSEAASELPPLWLERSGFLPLSIHGTDADDLFPAFSASIPHCARWEHLDLALNHPSNLKAITAAMPLLRTLSLFINLERLSPPHPFQYAPLLHSVVFNCQTPCVILPWSQLTSLTLRCMYAEEIPPILRQTSNLVHCTLLVWGEDFFGSGPDYDITLSCLKTLIFEPSVIDTSVVLFQHLVTPALVCLELRESFLFSEGLGAAIAPHGGVVGSLEAFISKSGCQLCELRITKASVPQEIYRSAFPSIPVINCFKAAVPNSVAVFA
;
A
#
# COMPACT_ATOMS: atom_id res chain seq x y z
N MET A 1 64.38 50.43 -52.49
CA MET A 1 64.31 49.02 -52.95
C MET A 1 65.18 48.11 -52.09
N LEU A 2 66.45 48.45 -51.81
CA LEU A 2 67.34 47.64 -50.94
C LEU A 2 66.88 47.54 -49.47
N ALA A 3 66.42 48.64 -48.85
CA ALA A 3 65.93 48.63 -47.46
C ALA A 3 64.65 47.78 -47.22
N SER A 4 63.83 47.58 -48.26
CA SER A 4 62.63 46.73 -48.20
C SER A 4 62.98 45.25 -48.20
N LEU A 5 64.02 44.86 -48.96
CA LEU A 5 64.49 43.48 -49.09
C LEU A 5 65.24 43.00 -47.83
N GLU A 6 65.90 43.90 -47.11
CA GLU A 6 66.53 43.59 -45.82
C GLU A 6 65.50 43.44 -44.69
N SER A 7 64.45 44.26 -44.69
CA SER A 7 63.32 44.16 -43.75
C SER A 7 62.51 42.86 -43.92
N ASP A 8 62.32 42.41 -45.17
CA ASP A 8 61.64 41.13 -45.44
C ASP A 8 62.51 39.93 -45.03
N ARG A 9 63.84 40.02 -45.19
CA ARG A 9 64.75 38.94 -44.78
C ARG A 9 64.84 38.77 -43.27
N THR A 10 64.85 39.87 -42.50
CA THR A 10 64.85 39.80 -41.04
C THR A 10 63.52 39.30 -40.50
N PHE A 11 62.39 39.70 -41.11
CA PHE A 11 61.07 39.17 -40.75
C PHE A 11 60.93 37.67 -41.02
N VAL A 12 61.42 37.18 -42.16
CA VAL A 12 61.40 35.75 -42.49
C VAL A 12 62.30 34.94 -41.54
N ALA A 13 63.47 35.46 -41.17
CA ALA A 13 64.36 34.80 -40.21
C ALA A 13 63.74 34.72 -38.80
N ASP A 14 63.08 35.78 -38.34
CA ASP A 14 62.41 35.82 -37.04
C ASP A 14 61.21 34.86 -36.99
N LYS A 15 60.43 34.76 -38.08
CA LYS A 15 59.35 33.77 -38.19
C LYS A 15 59.86 32.34 -38.25
N ALA A 16 60.98 32.08 -38.94
CA ALA A 16 61.60 30.76 -38.96
C ALA A 16 62.11 30.34 -37.57
N ALA A 17 62.69 31.26 -36.80
CA ALA A 17 63.09 31.01 -35.42
C ALA A 17 61.89 30.73 -34.51
N GLN A 18 60.79 31.48 -34.69
CA GLN A 18 59.55 31.25 -33.96
C GLN A 18 58.91 29.88 -34.27
N ILE A 19 58.95 29.43 -35.53
CA ILE A 19 58.47 28.10 -35.92
C ILE A 19 59.32 27.01 -35.27
N LEU A 20 60.65 27.12 -35.33
CA LEU A 20 61.55 26.13 -34.74
C LEU A 20 61.35 26.00 -33.21
N GLU A 21 61.12 27.12 -32.54
CA GLU A 21 60.81 27.13 -31.11
C GLU A 21 59.47 26.42 -30.81
N LEU A 22 58.43 26.70 -31.60
CA LEU A 22 57.14 26.02 -31.47
C LEU A 22 57.24 24.52 -31.75
N GLU A 23 58.02 24.11 -32.77
CA GLU A 23 58.28 22.69 -33.09
C GLU A 23 58.98 21.97 -31.92
N ASN A 24 59.96 22.62 -31.29
CA ASN A 24 60.62 22.07 -30.10
C ASN A 24 59.64 21.95 -28.93
N GLN A 25 58.78 22.94 -28.70
CA GLN A 25 57.76 22.88 -27.64
C GLN A 25 56.75 21.76 -27.90
N ILE A 26 56.31 21.57 -29.15
CA ILE A 26 55.46 20.44 -29.55
C ILE A 26 56.15 19.11 -29.23
N ALA A 27 57.41 18.95 -29.65
CA ALA A 27 58.15 17.71 -29.42
C ALA A 27 58.37 17.41 -27.92
N VAL A 28 58.47 18.43 -27.07
CA VAL A 28 58.55 18.27 -25.61
C VAL A 28 57.19 17.88 -25.02
N LEU A 29 56.12 18.54 -25.46
CA LEU A 29 54.76 18.24 -24.99
C LEU A 29 54.31 16.84 -25.41
N GLU A 30 54.61 16.40 -26.63
CA GLU A 30 54.31 15.04 -27.10
C GLU A 30 55.00 13.98 -26.24
N ARG A 31 56.29 14.18 -25.92
CA ARG A 31 57.03 13.30 -24.99
C ARG A 31 56.40 13.27 -23.60
N SER A 32 55.92 14.41 -23.11
CA SER A 32 55.22 14.49 -21.84
C SER A 32 53.88 13.75 -21.86
N ILE A 33 53.11 13.89 -22.95
CA ILE A 33 51.85 13.16 -23.16
C ILE A 33 52.09 11.65 -23.17
N ASP A 34 53.12 11.18 -23.88
CA ASP A 34 53.44 9.77 -23.96
C ASP A 34 53.91 9.21 -22.61
N ALA A 35 54.74 9.96 -21.88
CA ALA A 35 55.14 9.58 -20.52
C ALA A 35 53.94 9.47 -19.58
N LEU A 36 53.00 10.42 -19.64
CA LEU A 36 51.76 10.39 -18.86
C LEU A 36 50.85 9.23 -19.27
N ARG A 37 50.74 8.88 -20.56
CA ARG A 37 49.99 7.70 -21.03
C ARG A 37 50.58 6.39 -20.53
N VAL A 38 51.91 6.27 -20.54
CA VAL A 38 52.61 5.09 -19.99
C VAL A 38 52.39 5.00 -18.48
N ALA A 39 52.47 6.12 -17.75
CA ALA A 39 52.23 6.16 -16.31
C ALA A 39 50.75 5.91 -15.95
N GLN A 40 49.81 6.28 -16.84
CA GLN A 40 48.38 6.00 -16.67
C GLN A 40 48.06 4.50 -16.83
N LYS A 41 48.80 3.78 -17.68
CA LYS A 41 48.48 2.41 -18.07
C LYS A 41 48.35 1.42 -16.89
N PRO A 42 49.26 1.38 -15.90
CA PRO A 42 49.10 0.52 -14.72
C PRO A 42 47.86 0.83 -13.87
N ALA A 43 47.46 2.10 -13.79
CA ALA A 43 46.25 2.50 -13.06
C ALA A 43 44.99 2.04 -13.82
N GLN A 44 45.01 2.14 -15.16
CA GLN A 44 43.96 1.63 -16.04
C GLN A 44 43.84 0.11 -15.93
N ASP A 45 44.96 -0.62 -16.03
CA ASP A 45 45.01 -2.08 -15.92
C ASP A 45 44.49 -2.57 -14.55
N ARG A 46 44.80 -1.84 -13.47
CA ARG A 46 44.26 -2.13 -12.12
C ARG A 46 42.76 -1.90 -12.05
N LEU A 47 42.23 -0.83 -12.65
CA LEU A 47 40.79 -0.58 -12.72
C LEU A 47 40.07 -1.69 -13.52
N ASP A 48 40.63 -2.09 -14.66
CA ASP A 48 40.07 -3.16 -15.49
C ASP A 48 40.11 -4.54 -14.80
N SER A 49 41.05 -4.74 -13.88
CA SER A 49 41.12 -5.95 -13.05
C SER A 49 39.98 -6.07 -12.03
N TYR A 50 39.36 -4.94 -11.63
CA TYR A 50 38.21 -4.96 -10.73
C TYR A 50 36.96 -5.42 -11.47
N LYS A 51 36.61 -6.69 -11.31
CA LYS A 51 35.29 -7.18 -11.68
C LYS A 51 34.29 -6.73 -10.64
N TYR A 52 33.55 -5.67 -10.93
CA TYR A 52 32.39 -5.27 -10.13
C TYR A 52 31.33 -6.37 -10.25
N PRO A 53 31.03 -7.15 -9.19
CA PRO A 53 30.17 -8.33 -9.30
C PRO A 53 28.79 -7.99 -9.88
N VAL A 54 28.24 -6.85 -9.50
CA VAL A 54 26.93 -6.38 -9.99
C VAL A 54 26.91 -5.99 -11.47
N LEU A 55 28.08 -5.73 -12.07
CA LEU A 55 28.21 -5.53 -13.52
C LEU A 55 28.42 -6.84 -14.28
N THR A 56 28.79 -7.93 -13.60
CA THR A 56 28.99 -9.26 -14.19
C THR A 56 27.78 -10.18 -14.07
N LEU A 57 26.81 -9.85 -13.21
CA LEU A 57 25.58 -10.63 -13.08
C LEU A 57 24.73 -10.57 -14.36
N PRO A 58 24.04 -11.66 -14.72
CA PRO A 58 22.99 -11.67 -15.73
C PRO A 58 21.90 -10.65 -15.39
N ASN A 59 21.23 -10.12 -16.42
CA ASN A 59 20.22 -9.09 -16.23
C ASN A 59 19.04 -9.61 -15.39
N GLU A 60 18.69 -10.88 -15.53
CA GLU A 60 17.60 -11.54 -14.80
C GLU A 60 17.85 -11.53 -13.29
N ILE A 61 19.08 -11.81 -12.87
CA ILE A 61 19.47 -11.80 -11.45
C ILE A 61 19.45 -10.38 -10.90
N ILE A 62 19.88 -9.39 -11.70
CA ILE A 62 19.82 -7.98 -11.30
C ILE A 62 18.36 -7.52 -11.18
N SER A 63 17.48 -7.90 -12.11
CA SER A 63 16.05 -7.61 -12.03
C SER A 63 15.41 -8.23 -10.79
N GLU A 64 15.81 -9.43 -10.38
CA GLU A 64 15.33 -10.07 -9.16
C GLU A 64 15.80 -9.31 -7.91
N ILE A 65 17.08 -8.92 -7.86
CA ILE A 65 17.62 -8.08 -6.78
C ILE A 65 16.84 -6.76 -6.68
N PHE A 66 16.50 -6.15 -7.83
CA PHE A 66 15.72 -4.91 -7.86
C PHE A 66 14.30 -5.10 -7.33
N GLN A 67 13.66 -6.24 -7.59
CA GLN A 67 12.33 -6.55 -7.06
C GLN A 67 12.35 -6.76 -5.55
N HIS A 68 13.46 -7.23 -4.97
CA HIS A 68 13.64 -7.31 -3.52
C HIS A 68 14.03 -5.98 -2.87
N HIS A 69 14.46 -4.98 -3.65
CA HIS A 69 14.78 -3.64 -3.16
C HIS A 69 13.54 -2.76 -2.95
N VAL A 70 12.54 -2.92 -3.82
CA VAL A 70 11.27 -2.21 -3.73
C VAL A 70 10.32 -2.90 -2.75
N PRO A 71 9.27 -2.22 -2.23
CA PRO A 71 8.25 -2.86 -1.41
C PRO A 71 7.59 -4.04 -2.13
N THR A 72 7.17 -5.02 -1.35
CA THR A 72 6.56 -6.24 -1.92
C THR A 72 5.18 -5.90 -2.48
N TYR A 73 4.94 -6.24 -3.74
CA TYR A 73 3.63 -6.09 -4.37
C TYR A 73 2.53 -6.74 -3.50
N PRO A 74 1.39 -6.07 -3.24
CA PRO A 74 0.87 -4.89 -3.93
C PRO A 74 1.22 -3.53 -3.32
N GLU A 75 2.08 -3.48 -2.30
CA GLU A 75 2.42 -2.22 -1.64
C GLU A 75 3.21 -1.30 -2.59
N PRO A 76 2.73 -0.07 -2.83
CA PRO A 76 3.45 0.86 -3.68
C PRO A 76 4.63 1.50 -2.95
N PRO A 77 5.81 1.62 -3.59
CA PRO A 77 6.84 2.54 -3.10
C PRO A 77 6.37 3.99 -3.24
N ASP A 78 6.81 4.83 -2.32
CA ASP A 78 6.73 6.27 -2.51
C ASP A 78 7.71 6.72 -3.60
N PHE A 79 7.30 7.69 -4.41
CA PHE A 79 8.02 8.08 -5.62
C PHE A 79 9.48 8.49 -5.36
N PHE A 80 9.74 9.10 -4.20
CA PHE A 80 11.02 9.74 -3.87
C PHE A 80 11.81 9.04 -2.77
N GLU A 81 11.28 7.97 -2.18
CA GLU A 81 11.97 7.18 -1.17
C GLU A 81 13.16 6.40 -1.75
N ASP A 82 14.06 5.96 -0.86
CA ASP A 82 15.19 5.13 -1.25
C ASP A 82 14.76 3.75 -1.80
N SER A 83 13.59 3.28 -1.38
CA SER A 83 12.91 2.08 -1.87
C SER A 83 12.30 2.24 -3.28
N SER A 84 12.36 3.45 -3.86
CA SER A 84 11.76 3.74 -5.17
C SER A 84 12.54 3.12 -6.32
N PRO A 85 11.87 2.50 -7.32
CA PRO A 85 12.52 1.99 -8.53
C PRO A 85 13.19 3.12 -9.34
N THR A 86 12.79 4.39 -9.14
CA THR A 86 13.44 5.53 -9.79
C THR A 86 14.90 5.68 -9.37
N LYS A 87 15.27 5.35 -8.13
CA LYS A 87 16.66 5.39 -7.64
C LYS A 87 17.55 4.42 -8.41
N LEU A 88 17.03 3.23 -8.72
CA LEU A 88 17.74 2.23 -9.52
C LEU A 88 18.09 2.76 -10.92
N THR A 89 17.28 3.68 -11.46
CA THR A 89 17.54 4.31 -12.77
C THR A 89 18.61 5.41 -12.76
N GLN A 90 19.10 5.80 -11.58
CA GLN A 90 20.04 6.90 -11.39
C GLN A 90 21.46 6.42 -11.03
N ILE A 91 21.66 5.13 -10.74
CA ILE A 91 22.95 4.60 -10.28
C ILE A 91 23.97 4.49 -11.42
N CYS A 92 23.64 3.76 -12.49
CA CYS A 92 24.51 3.64 -13.66
C CYS A 92 23.70 3.32 -14.92
N ARG A 93 24.32 3.42 -16.11
CA ARG A 93 23.66 3.16 -17.40
C ARG A 93 23.08 1.74 -17.49
N LYS A 94 23.82 0.72 -17.03
CA LYS A 94 23.36 -0.69 -17.05
C LYS A 94 22.12 -0.88 -16.17
N TRP A 95 22.14 -0.36 -14.94
CA TRP A 95 21.00 -0.47 -14.01
C TRP A 95 19.79 0.27 -14.53
N ARG A 96 19.97 1.46 -15.11
CA ARG A 96 18.90 2.20 -15.77
C ARG A 96 18.24 1.38 -16.87
N GLN A 97 19.02 0.74 -17.75
CA GLN A 97 18.46 -0.11 -18.79
C GLN A 97 17.68 -1.31 -18.22
N ILE A 98 18.22 -1.99 -17.23
CA ILE A 98 17.57 -3.16 -16.60
C ILE A 98 16.29 -2.76 -15.88
N ALA A 99 16.33 -1.69 -15.06
CA ALA A 99 15.18 -1.22 -14.32
C ALA A 99 14.05 -0.76 -15.25
N LEU A 100 14.37 -0.03 -16.33
CA LEU A 100 13.38 0.38 -17.33
C LEU A 100 12.82 -0.81 -18.12
N ALA A 101 13.62 -1.86 -18.34
CA ALA A 101 13.20 -3.09 -19.01
C ALA A 101 12.50 -4.10 -18.08
N THR A 102 12.27 -3.77 -16.82
CA THR A 102 11.62 -4.66 -15.83
C THR A 102 10.26 -4.07 -15.39
N PRO A 103 9.15 -4.40 -16.08
CA PRO A 103 7.84 -3.80 -15.80
C PRO A 103 7.32 -4.04 -14.39
N ALA A 104 7.71 -5.15 -13.76
CA ALA A 104 7.30 -5.51 -12.40
C ALA A 104 7.68 -4.46 -11.35
N LEU A 105 8.73 -3.67 -11.59
CA LEU A 105 9.15 -2.59 -10.68
C LEU A 105 8.21 -1.39 -10.69
N TRP A 106 7.39 -1.23 -11.74
CA TRP A 106 6.58 -0.03 -12.00
C TRP A 106 5.08 -0.27 -11.84
N ARG A 107 4.67 -1.49 -11.49
CA ARG A 107 3.26 -1.91 -11.46
C ARG A 107 2.49 -1.50 -10.21
N ALA A 108 3.13 -0.86 -9.23
CA ALA A 108 2.51 -0.33 -8.02
C ALA A 108 2.97 1.12 -7.80
N PHE A 109 2.06 2.07 -7.57
CA PHE A 109 2.46 3.45 -7.26
C PHE A 109 1.44 4.18 -6.37
N ASN A 110 1.97 5.10 -5.56
CA ASN A 110 1.23 5.87 -4.56
C ASN A 110 1.07 7.33 -4.99
N LEU A 111 -0.07 7.65 -5.59
CA LEU A 111 -0.42 8.98 -6.07
C LEU A 111 -0.81 9.96 -4.95
N ARG A 112 -0.84 9.53 -3.69
CA ARG A 112 -1.10 10.43 -2.54
C ARG A 112 0.13 11.20 -2.11
N CYS A 113 1.33 10.70 -2.43
CA CYS A 113 2.61 11.27 -2.03
C CYS A 113 3.33 12.03 -3.16
N ILE A 114 2.64 12.30 -4.27
CA ILE A 114 3.21 13.03 -5.40
C ILE A 114 3.02 14.54 -5.21
N SER A 115 4.01 15.33 -5.63
CA SER A 115 3.85 16.79 -5.65
C SER A 115 2.92 17.21 -6.79
N SER A 116 2.23 18.34 -6.65
CA SER A 116 1.33 18.88 -7.67
C SER A 116 2.05 19.09 -9.02
N GLU A 117 3.32 19.50 -8.99
CA GLU A 117 4.12 19.71 -10.19
C GLU A 117 4.43 18.39 -10.93
N ALA A 118 4.63 17.30 -10.19
CA ALA A 118 4.96 15.99 -10.73
C ALA A 118 3.73 15.17 -11.15
N ALA A 119 2.53 15.57 -10.69
CA ALA A 119 1.25 14.89 -10.89
C ALA A 119 0.91 14.63 -12.37
N SER A 120 1.37 15.47 -13.29
CA SER A 120 1.12 15.33 -14.73
C SER A 120 2.12 14.42 -15.45
N GLU A 121 3.35 14.28 -14.93
CA GLU A 121 4.44 13.59 -15.64
C GLU A 121 4.70 12.17 -15.14
N LEU A 122 4.71 11.96 -13.82
CA LEU A 122 5.10 10.66 -13.25
C LEU A 122 4.07 9.55 -13.50
N PRO A 123 2.74 9.76 -13.33
CA PRO A 123 1.79 8.66 -13.50
C PRO A 123 1.80 8.09 -14.93
N PRO A 124 1.76 8.89 -16.02
CA PRO A 124 1.88 8.36 -17.38
C PRO A 124 3.18 7.56 -17.59
N LEU A 125 4.29 8.05 -17.04
CA LEU A 125 5.60 7.41 -17.16
C LEU A 125 5.65 6.04 -16.46
N TRP A 126 5.06 5.91 -15.28
CA TRP A 126 4.96 4.64 -14.56
C TRP A 126 3.99 3.68 -15.25
N LEU A 127 2.87 4.20 -15.76
CA LEU A 127 1.90 3.43 -16.55
C LEU A 127 2.53 2.85 -17.82
N GLU A 128 3.36 3.62 -18.53
CA GLU A 128 4.12 3.15 -19.69
C GLU A 128 5.10 2.03 -19.31
N ARG A 129 5.92 2.26 -18.26
CA ARG A 129 6.95 1.31 -17.83
C ARG A 129 6.40 0.01 -17.26
N SER A 130 5.21 0.05 -16.65
CA SER A 130 4.52 -1.13 -16.14
C SER A 130 3.99 -2.07 -17.25
N GLY A 131 4.03 -1.63 -18.51
CA GLY A 131 3.64 -2.43 -19.67
C GLY A 131 2.18 -2.86 -19.61
N PHE A 132 1.93 -4.17 -19.62
CA PHE A 132 0.58 -4.75 -19.54
C PHE A 132 0.31 -5.45 -18.20
N LEU A 133 1.23 -5.33 -17.22
CA LEU A 133 1.04 -5.99 -15.93
C LEU A 133 -0.15 -5.39 -15.16
N PRO A 134 -0.81 -6.19 -14.30
CA PRO A 134 -1.86 -5.68 -13.45
C PRO A 134 -1.32 -4.66 -12.43
N LEU A 135 -2.11 -3.66 -12.10
CA LEU A 135 -1.69 -2.47 -11.37
C LEU A 135 -2.18 -2.47 -9.92
N SER A 136 -1.34 -1.97 -9.01
CA SER A 136 -1.74 -1.54 -7.67
C SER A 136 -1.69 -0.01 -7.60
N ILE A 137 -2.81 0.63 -7.31
CA ILE A 137 -2.91 2.09 -7.34
C ILE A 137 -3.46 2.59 -6.01
N HIS A 138 -2.67 3.42 -5.34
CA HIS A 138 -3.15 4.20 -4.20
C HIS A 138 -3.36 5.63 -4.68
N GLY A 139 -4.57 6.15 -4.52
CA GLY A 139 -4.95 7.45 -5.07
C GLY A 139 -5.87 8.25 -4.16
N THR A 140 -6.09 9.49 -4.56
CA THR A 140 -7.04 10.40 -3.94
C THR A 140 -7.69 11.27 -5.01
N ASP A 141 -8.89 11.78 -4.72
CA ASP A 141 -9.62 12.70 -5.57
C ASP A 141 -9.53 14.17 -5.12
N ALA A 142 -8.61 14.48 -4.21
CA ALA A 142 -8.26 15.85 -3.85
C ALA A 142 -7.89 16.65 -5.10
N ASP A 143 -8.33 17.91 -5.19
CA ASP A 143 -8.27 18.73 -6.42
C ASP A 143 -6.88 18.76 -7.07
N ASP A 144 -5.82 18.88 -6.28
CA ASP A 144 -4.44 18.95 -6.77
C ASP A 144 -3.88 17.61 -7.26
N LEU A 145 -4.46 16.48 -6.82
CA LEU A 145 -3.97 15.12 -7.07
C LEU A 145 -4.90 14.31 -7.97
N PHE A 146 -6.15 14.74 -8.13
CA PHE A 146 -7.11 14.11 -9.02
C PHE A 146 -6.62 14.03 -10.46
N PRO A 147 -5.90 15.02 -11.04
CA PRO A 147 -5.30 14.87 -12.36
C PRO A 147 -4.39 13.64 -12.48
N ALA A 148 -3.53 13.40 -11.48
CA ALA A 148 -2.66 12.23 -11.44
C ALA A 148 -3.45 10.91 -11.40
N PHE A 149 -4.48 10.85 -10.55
CA PHE A 149 -5.34 9.68 -10.47
C PHE A 149 -6.14 9.47 -11.77
N SER A 150 -6.69 10.55 -12.34
CA SER A 150 -7.49 10.49 -13.56
C SER A 150 -6.72 9.95 -14.76
N ALA A 151 -5.41 10.21 -14.84
CA ALA A 151 -4.54 9.65 -15.87
C ALA A 151 -4.49 8.10 -15.83
N SER A 152 -4.78 7.48 -14.69
CA SER A 152 -4.82 6.02 -14.55
C SER A 152 -6.18 5.40 -14.93
N ILE A 153 -7.26 6.18 -14.97
CA ILE A 153 -8.63 5.71 -15.26
C ILE A 153 -8.75 5.02 -16.62
N PRO A 154 -8.15 5.51 -17.73
CA PRO A 154 -8.15 4.80 -19.01
C PRO A 154 -7.56 3.38 -18.95
N HIS A 155 -6.77 3.08 -17.91
CA HIS A 155 -6.13 1.79 -17.69
C HIS A 155 -6.84 0.94 -16.63
N CYS A 156 -8.08 1.27 -16.23
CA CYS A 156 -8.82 0.56 -15.18
C CYS A 156 -9.03 -0.94 -15.44
N ALA A 157 -8.99 -1.37 -16.71
CA ALA A 157 -9.02 -2.79 -17.06
C ALA A 157 -7.83 -3.59 -16.47
N ARG A 158 -6.73 -2.91 -16.15
CA ARG A 158 -5.51 -3.48 -15.58
C ARG A 158 -5.47 -3.42 -14.05
N TRP A 159 -6.39 -2.72 -13.38
CA TRP A 159 -6.34 -2.56 -11.93
C TRP A 159 -6.59 -3.90 -11.23
N GLU A 160 -5.66 -4.30 -10.36
CA GLU A 160 -5.74 -5.50 -9.52
C GLU A 160 -5.96 -5.13 -8.04
N HIS A 161 -5.28 -4.08 -7.58
CA HIS A 161 -5.45 -3.53 -6.23
C HIS A 161 -5.70 -2.02 -6.32
N LEU A 162 -6.73 -1.55 -5.63
CA LEU A 162 -7.12 -0.15 -5.64
C LEU A 162 -7.37 0.35 -4.23
N ASP A 163 -6.71 1.44 -3.85
CA ASP A 163 -6.93 2.13 -2.58
C ASP A 163 -7.21 3.61 -2.85
N LEU A 164 -8.42 4.08 -2.53
CA LEU A 164 -8.87 5.45 -2.82
C LEU A 164 -9.31 6.18 -1.56
N ALA A 165 -8.76 7.38 -1.39
CA ALA A 165 -9.32 8.39 -0.50
C ALA A 165 -10.20 9.35 -1.32
N LEU A 166 -11.47 9.48 -0.93
CA LEU A 166 -12.49 10.19 -1.68
C LEU A 166 -13.10 11.30 -0.82
N ASN A 167 -12.85 12.54 -1.21
CA ASN A 167 -13.52 13.76 -0.77
C ASN A 167 -14.73 14.05 -1.65
N HIS A 168 -14.66 13.73 -2.95
CA HIS A 168 -15.68 14.01 -3.97
C HIS A 168 -16.07 12.74 -4.73
N PRO A 169 -16.86 11.82 -4.13
CA PRO A 169 -17.17 10.51 -4.71
C PRO A 169 -17.84 10.55 -6.09
N SER A 170 -18.40 11.69 -6.50
CA SER A 170 -18.85 11.94 -7.87
C SER A 170 -17.76 11.77 -8.93
N ASN A 171 -16.48 11.92 -8.57
CA ASN A 171 -15.34 11.76 -9.46
C ASN A 171 -15.17 10.33 -9.95
N LEU A 172 -15.71 9.35 -9.22
CA LEU A 172 -15.79 7.96 -9.69
C LEU A 172 -16.64 7.82 -10.96
N LYS A 173 -17.41 8.84 -11.39
CA LYS A 173 -18.26 8.77 -12.60
C LYS A 173 -17.42 8.69 -13.86
N ALA A 174 -16.16 9.14 -13.78
CA ALA A 174 -15.19 9.00 -14.84
C ALA A 174 -14.83 7.53 -15.12
N ILE A 175 -15.02 6.62 -14.16
CA ILE A 175 -14.79 5.19 -14.33
C ILE A 175 -16.03 4.57 -14.98
N THR A 176 -15.96 4.40 -16.30
CA THR A 176 -17.07 3.86 -17.10
C THR A 176 -16.82 2.44 -17.62
N ALA A 177 -15.56 1.99 -17.64
CA ALA A 177 -15.17 0.68 -18.15
C ALA A 177 -15.13 -0.39 -17.05
N ALA A 178 -15.19 -1.66 -17.45
CA ALA A 178 -15.13 -2.80 -16.55
C ALA A 178 -13.72 -3.00 -15.97
N MET A 179 -13.65 -3.56 -14.77
CA MET A 179 -12.41 -3.84 -14.04
C MET A 179 -12.26 -5.36 -13.84
N PRO A 180 -11.88 -6.11 -14.90
CA PRO A 180 -11.90 -7.56 -14.90
C PRO A 180 -10.85 -8.19 -13.97
N LEU A 181 -9.79 -7.45 -13.62
CA LEU A 181 -8.68 -7.95 -12.80
C LEU A 181 -8.76 -7.51 -11.33
N LEU A 182 -9.72 -6.66 -10.95
CA LEU A 182 -9.76 -6.06 -9.62
C LEU A 182 -10.04 -7.12 -8.55
N ARG A 183 -9.10 -7.30 -7.62
CA ARG A 183 -9.13 -8.28 -6.53
C ARG A 183 -9.36 -7.65 -5.17
N THR A 184 -8.73 -6.50 -4.93
CA THR A 184 -8.85 -5.79 -3.65
C THR A 184 -9.24 -4.32 -3.87
N LEU A 185 -10.18 -3.85 -3.05
CA LEU A 185 -10.68 -2.49 -3.07
C LEU A 185 -10.67 -1.90 -1.66
N SER A 186 -10.00 -0.78 -1.48
CA SER A 186 -10.03 0.04 -0.27
C SER A 186 -10.64 1.40 -0.60
N LEU A 187 -11.68 1.80 0.13
CA LEU A 187 -12.37 3.07 -0.04
C LEU A 187 -12.46 3.80 1.30
N PHE A 188 -11.86 4.98 1.35
CA PHE A 188 -11.95 5.93 2.44
C PHE A 188 -12.78 7.13 1.97
N ILE A 189 -13.95 7.38 2.56
CA ILE A 189 -14.88 8.43 2.09
C ILE A 189 -15.11 9.44 3.21
N ASN A 190 -14.72 10.70 2.98
CA ASN A 190 -14.71 11.76 3.98
C ASN A 190 -16.03 12.56 4.12
N LEU A 191 -16.98 12.40 3.21
CA LEU A 191 -18.21 13.22 3.19
C LEU A 191 -19.48 12.39 3.06
N GLU A 192 -20.46 12.76 3.88
CA GLU A 192 -21.81 12.24 3.85
C GLU A 192 -22.59 12.84 2.65
N ARG A 193 -23.45 12.03 2.02
CA ARG A 193 -24.59 12.46 1.18
C ARG A 193 -24.39 12.67 -0.33
N LEU A 194 -23.56 11.87 -0.99
CA LEU A 194 -23.66 11.69 -2.44
C LEU A 194 -23.84 10.21 -2.76
N SER A 195 -24.79 9.89 -3.65
CA SER A 195 -24.87 8.57 -4.28
C SER A 195 -23.72 8.46 -5.29
N PRO A 196 -22.60 7.77 -4.97
CA PRO A 196 -21.52 7.57 -5.89
C PRO A 196 -22.05 6.74 -7.06
N PRO A 197 -21.45 6.88 -8.24
CA PRO A 197 -21.62 5.87 -9.28
C PRO A 197 -21.16 4.51 -8.77
N HIS A 198 -21.60 3.46 -9.45
CA HIS A 198 -21.34 2.08 -9.08
C HIS A 198 -20.37 1.41 -10.08
N PRO A 199 -19.15 1.94 -10.32
CA PRO A 199 -18.26 1.37 -11.32
C PRO A 199 -17.79 -0.04 -10.92
N PHE A 200 -17.74 -0.30 -9.61
CA PHE A 200 -17.21 -1.53 -9.03
C PHE A 200 -18.18 -2.71 -9.10
N GLN A 201 -19.42 -2.52 -9.59
CA GLN A 201 -20.36 -3.64 -9.81
C GLN A 201 -19.83 -4.63 -10.86
N TYR A 202 -18.99 -4.17 -11.79
CA TYR A 202 -18.42 -4.96 -12.89
C TYR A 202 -16.98 -5.43 -12.58
N ALA A 203 -16.76 -5.93 -11.37
CA ALA A 203 -15.47 -6.47 -10.91
C ALA A 203 -15.62 -7.95 -10.48
N PRO A 204 -15.56 -8.92 -11.42
CA PRO A 204 -15.89 -10.32 -11.15
C PRO A 204 -14.86 -11.07 -10.30
N LEU A 205 -13.64 -10.53 -10.14
CA LEU A 205 -12.58 -11.13 -9.33
C LEU A 205 -12.43 -10.47 -7.95
N LEU A 206 -13.29 -9.50 -7.61
CA LEU A 206 -13.20 -8.75 -6.37
C LEU A 206 -13.56 -9.67 -5.20
N HIS A 207 -12.60 -9.88 -4.28
CA HIS A 207 -12.77 -10.78 -3.15
C HIS A 207 -12.43 -10.14 -1.79
N SER A 208 -11.68 -9.03 -1.77
CA SER A 208 -11.32 -8.32 -0.54
C SER A 208 -11.73 -6.85 -0.61
N VAL A 209 -12.50 -6.39 0.37
CA VAL A 209 -12.95 -5.00 0.44
C VAL A 209 -12.68 -4.41 1.81
N VAL A 210 -12.15 -3.18 1.81
CA VAL A 210 -12.01 -2.33 2.99
C VAL A 210 -12.84 -1.08 2.78
N PHE A 211 -13.86 -0.88 3.61
CA PHE A 211 -14.62 0.36 3.67
C PHE A 211 -14.26 1.12 4.93
N ASN A 212 -14.05 2.42 4.77
CA ASN A 212 -13.91 3.36 5.84
C ASN A 212 -14.77 4.58 5.51
N CYS A 213 -16.05 4.45 5.82
CA CYS A 213 -17.08 5.44 5.49
C CYS A 213 -18.26 5.28 6.45
N GLN A 214 -19.01 6.37 6.65
CA GLN A 214 -20.21 6.36 7.50
C GLN A 214 -21.49 5.96 6.78
N THR A 215 -21.46 5.74 5.46
CA THR A 215 -22.62 5.25 4.69
C THR A 215 -22.15 4.41 3.50
N PRO A 216 -22.67 3.18 3.30
CA PRO A 216 -22.27 2.33 2.18
C PRO A 216 -23.03 2.77 0.93
N CYS A 217 -22.58 3.83 0.26
CA CYS A 217 -23.25 4.28 -0.95
C CYS A 217 -22.82 3.50 -2.23
N VAL A 218 -22.03 2.42 -2.11
CA VAL A 218 -21.45 1.70 -3.25
C VAL A 218 -22.10 0.33 -3.44
N ILE A 219 -22.56 0.04 -4.66
CA ILE A 219 -23.00 -1.29 -5.07
C ILE A 219 -21.78 -2.12 -5.46
N LEU A 220 -21.57 -3.22 -4.74
CA LEU A 220 -20.52 -4.19 -4.99
C LEU A 220 -21.11 -5.57 -5.24
N PRO A 221 -20.36 -6.48 -5.89
CA PRO A 221 -20.70 -7.90 -5.93
C PRO A 221 -20.41 -8.53 -4.55
N TRP A 222 -21.25 -8.23 -3.55
CA TRP A 222 -21.06 -8.64 -2.15
C TRP A 222 -20.95 -10.15 -1.96
N SER A 223 -21.67 -10.93 -2.75
CA SER A 223 -21.76 -12.39 -2.61
C SER A 223 -20.45 -13.13 -2.90
N GLN A 224 -19.54 -12.56 -3.70
CA GLN A 224 -18.24 -13.18 -4.01
C GLN A 224 -17.12 -12.76 -3.04
N LEU A 225 -17.39 -11.86 -2.09
CA LEU A 225 -16.37 -11.39 -1.15
C LEU A 225 -16.00 -12.47 -0.13
N THR A 226 -14.69 -12.67 0.04
CA THR A 226 -14.11 -13.58 1.04
C THR A 226 -13.51 -12.84 2.23
N SER A 227 -13.15 -11.57 2.04
CA SER A 227 -12.61 -10.69 3.08
C SER A 227 -13.33 -9.34 3.06
N LEU A 228 -13.84 -8.92 4.21
CA LEU A 228 -14.55 -7.66 4.37
C LEU A 228 -14.08 -6.96 5.64
N THR A 229 -13.61 -5.74 5.50
CA THR A 229 -13.30 -4.85 6.62
C THR A 229 -14.21 -3.63 6.54
N LEU A 230 -15.06 -3.44 7.54
CA LEU A 230 -15.94 -2.29 7.69
C LEU A 230 -15.41 -1.43 8.84
N ARG A 231 -15.01 -0.19 8.54
CA ARG A 231 -14.52 0.80 9.51
C ARG A 231 -15.43 2.01 9.53
N CYS A 232 -15.61 2.58 10.72
CA CYS A 232 -16.34 3.82 10.91
C CYS A 232 -17.83 3.75 10.50
N MET A 233 -18.41 2.55 10.54
CA MET A 233 -19.80 2.29 10.15
C MET A 233 -20.71 2.27 11.39
N TYR A 234 -21.94 2.77 11.23
CA TYR A 234 -22.96 2.63 12.27
C TYR A 234 -23.47 1.18 12.36
N ALA A 235 -23.83 0.74 13.56
CA ALA A 235 -24.31 -0.63 13.79
C ALA A 235 -25.53 -1.01 12.93
N GLU A 236 -26.37 -0.04 12.57
CA GLU A 236 -27.58 -0.24 11.77
C GLU A 236 -27.29 -0.52 10.28
N GLU A 237 -26.13 -0.09 9.78
CA GLU A 237 -25.75 -0.19 8.37
C GLU A 237 -25.01 -1.50 8.04
N ILE A 238 -24.50 -2.18 9.07
CA ILE A 238 -23.73 -3.40 8.94
C ILE A 238 -24.63 -4.61 8.56
N PRO A 239 -25.79 -4.85 9.21
CA PRO A 239 -26.65 -6.00 8.91
C PRO A 239 -27.05 -6.17 7.43
N PRO A 240 -27.49 -5.12 6.71
CA PRO A 240 -27.86 -5.24 5.30
C PRO A 240 -26.69 -5.65 4.40
N ILE A 241 -25.46 -5.25 4.75
CA ILE A 241 -24.24 -5.64 4.03
C ILE A 241 -23.92 -7.11 4.29
N LEU A 242 -23.86 -7.49 5.57
CA LEU A 242 -23.48 -8.85 5.97
C LEU A 242 -24.45 -9.92 5.44
N ARG A 243 -25.74 -9.58 5.29
CA ARG A 243 -26.73 -10.47 4.67
C ARG A 243 -26.41 -10.80 3.20
N GLN A 244 -25.71 -9.91 2.50
CA GLN A 244 -25.34 -10.10 1.09
C GLN A 244 -24.01 -10.84 0.91
N THR A 245 -23.21 -11.03 1.98
CA THR A 245 -21.86 -11.62 1.91
C THR A 245 -21.85 -13.10 2.31
N SER A 246 -22.39 -13.95 1.44
CA SER A 246 -22.55 -15.39 1.71
C SER A 246 -21.25 -16.19 1.74
N ASN A 247 -20.19 -15.74 1.08
CA ASN A 247 -18.90 -16.45 0.98
C ASN A 247 -17.80 -15.87 1.89
N LEU A 248 -18.19 -15.06 2.88
CA LEU A 248 -17.24 -14.36 3.73
C LEU A 248 -16.45 -15.33 4.62
N VAL A 249 -15.12 -15.22 4.59
CA VAL A 249 -14.18 -16.04 5.39
C VAL A 249 -13.51 -15.22 6.48
N HIS A 250 -13.17 -13.97 6.18
CA HIS A 250 -12.57 -13.02 7.12
C HIS A 250 -13.42 -11.76 7.19
N CYS A 251 -13.82 -11.37 8.40
CA CYS A 251 -14.60 -10.17 8.64
C CYS A 251 -13.97 -9.35 9.76
N THR A 252 -13.83 -8.05 9.53
CA THR A 252 -13.36 -7.08 10.51
C THR A 252 -14.37 -5.96 10.61
N LEU A 253 -14.92 -5.76 11.81
CA LEU A 253 -15.95 -4.77 12.10
C LEU A 253 -15.43 -3.79 13.14
N LEU A 254 -15.19 -2.55 12.73
CA LEU A 254 -14.90 -1.42 13.62
C LEU A 254 -16.14 -0.53 13.65
N VAL A 255 -17.01 -0.80 14.62
CA VAL A 255 -18.33 -0.16 14.77
C VAL A 255 -18.18 1.20 15.44
N TRP A 256 -18.79 2.22 14.85
CA TRP A 256 -18.83 3.59 15.36
C TRP A 256 -20.27 4.04 15.64
N GLY A 257 -20.46 5.06 16.47
CA GLY A 257 -21.77 5.65 16.74
C GLY A 257 -21.82 6.52 17.98
N GLU A 258 -23.01 6.96 18.33
CA GLU A 258 -23.40 7.36 19.69
C GLU A 258 -24.35 6.27 20.23
N ASP A 259 -24.52 6.17 21.55
CA ASP A 259 -25.48 5.25 22.17
C ASP A 259 -26.92 5.68 21.81
N PHE A 260 -27.40 5.25 20.64
CA PHE A 260 -28.81 5.34 20.28
C PHE A 260 -29.53 4.07 20.73
N PHE A 261 -30.62 4.23 21.47
CA PHE A 261 -31.57 3.16 21.79
C PHE A 261 -32.39 2.76 20.54
N GLY A 262 -31.73 2.45 19.43
CA GLY A 262 -32.36 1.81 18.28
C GLY A 262 -32.67 0.35 18.60
N SER A 263 -33.82 -0.14 18.16
CA SER A 263 -34.04 -1.59 18.08
C SER A 263 -32.99 -2.14 17.12
N GLY A 264 -32.12 -3.04 17.59
CA GLY A 264 -31.18 -3.71 16.69
C GLY A 264 -31.91 -4.54 15.62
N PRO A 265 -31.16 -5.26 14.77
CA PRO A 265 -31.78 -6.00 13.66
C PRO A 265 -32.82 -6.99 14.19
N ASP A 266 -34.03 -7.01 13.61
CA ASP A 266 -35.11 -7.96 13.97
C ASP A 266 -34.83 -9.41 13.48
N TYR A 267 -33.61 -9.70 13.04
CA TYR A 267 -33.27 -10.95 12.37
C TYR A 267 -31.83 -11.36 12.62
N ASP A 268 -31.61 -12.67 12.62
CA ASP A 268 -30.27 -13.25 12.68
C ASP A 268 -29.56 -13.19 11.32
N ILE A 269 -28.26 -12.91 11.37
CA ILE A 269 -27.36 -12.84 10.22
C ILE A 269 -26.46 -14.06 10.27
N THR A 270 -26.68 -15.00 9.34
CA THR A 270 -25.87 -16.23 9.26
C THR A 270 -24.70 -16.04 8.30
N LEU A 271 -23.48 -16.22 8.79
CA LEU A 271 -22.24 -16.18 8.02
C LEU A 271 -21.57 -17.57 8.06
N SER A 272 -22.04 -18.46 7.19
CA SER A 272 -21.73 -19.89 7.24
C SER A 272 -20.27 -20.25 6.96
N CYS A 273 -19.55 -19.40 6.22
CA CYS A 273 -18.16 -19.64 5.82
C CYS A 273 -17.14 -18.88 6.68
N LEU A 274 -17.60 -18.07 7.63
CA LEU A 274 -16.75 -17.14 8.37
C LEU A 274 -15.85 -17.90 9.33
N LYS A 275 -14.53 -17.78 9.13
CA LYS A 275 -13.50 -18.41 9.96
C LYS A 275 -12.87 -17.45 10.94
N THR A 276 -12.75 -16.17 10.56
CA THR A 276 -12.15 -15.14 11.40
C THR A 276 -13.08 -13.95 11.51
N LEU A 277 -13.41 -13.56 12.75
CA LEU A 277 -14.16 -12.35 13.06
C LEU A 277 -13.30 -11.48 13.98
N ILE A 278 -13.04 -10.25 13.56
CA ILE A 278 -12.46 -9.20 14.40
C ILE A 278 -13.55 -8.18 14.68
N PHE A 279 -13.89 -7.97 15.95
CA PHE A 279 -14.96 -7.09 16.37
C PHE A 279 -14.44 -6.08 17.39
N GLU A 280 -14.25 -4.83 16.93
CA GLU A 280 -13.68 -3.74 17.70
C GLU A 280 -14.64 -2.55 17.77
N PRO A 281 -15.63 -2.58 18.68
CA PRO A 281 -16.58 -1.48 18.80
C PRO A 281 -15.97 -0.26 19.51
N SER A 282 -16.39 0.94 19.10
CA SER A 282 -16.17 2.18 19.87
C SER A 282 -17.30 2.45 20.87
N VAL A 283 -18.52 2.03 20.53
CA VAL A 283 -19.74 2.15 21.34
C VAL A 283 -20.22 0.77 21.73
N ILE A 284 -20.57 0.60 22.99
CA ILE A 284 -20.79 -0.72 23.57
C ILE A 284 -22.21 -1.22 23.27
N ASP A 285 -23.25 -0.51 23.70
CA ASP A 285 -24.61 -1.08 23.78
C ASP A 285 -25.19 -1.48 22.43
N THR A 286 -25.10 -0.62 21.42
CA THR A 286 -25.56 -0.92 20.05
C THR A 286 -24.79 -2.07 19.40
N SER A 287 -23.50 -2.18 19.73
CA SER A 287 -22.62 -3.24 19.24
C SER A 287 -22.94 -4.59 19.86
N VAL A 288 -23.43 -4.62 21.12
CA VAL A 288 -23.91 -5.86 21.75
C VAL A 288 -25.09 -6.42 20.97
N VAL A 289 -26.07 -5.57 20.61
CA VAL A 289 -27.26 -6.03 19.88
C VAL A 289 -26.89 -6.57 18.50
N LEU A 290 -25.99 -5.89 17.78
CA LEU A 290 -25.47 -6.41 16.51
C LEU A 290 -24.81 -7.79 16.71
N PHE A 291 -23.93 -7.91 17.71
CA PHE A 291 -23.19 -9.15 17.98
C PHE A 291 -24.10 -10.33 18.32
N GLN A 292 -25.18 -10.10 19.07
CA GLN A 292 -26.16 -11.13 19.44
C GLN A 292 -26.91 -11.73 18.24
N HIS A 293 -27.06 -10.98 17.15
CA HIS A 293 -27.75 -11.44 15.93
C HIS A 293 -26.81 -12.17 14.95
N LEU A 294 -25.50 -12.20 15.21
CA LEU A 294 -24.56 -12.95 14.37
C LEU A 294 -24.62 -14.46 14.66
N VAL A 295 -24.73 -15.25 13.60
CA VAL A 295 -24.68 -16.73 13.65
C VAL A 295 -23.55 -17.19 12.73
N THR A 296 -22.47 -17.71 13.32
CA THR A 296 -21.19 -17.94 12.61
C THR A 296 -20.68 -19.38 12.82
N PRO A 297 -21.32 -20.40 12.22
CA PRO A 297 -21.07 -21.80 12.57
C PRO A 297 -19.65 -22.30 12.26
N ALA A 298 -18.95 -21.70 11.30
CA ALA A 298 -17.60 -22.06 10.91
C ALA A 298 -16.49 -21.25 11.62
N LEU A 299 -16.85 -20.45 12.64
CA LEU A 299 -15.90 -19.52 13.27
C LEU A 299 -14.81 -20.27 14.03
N VAL A 300 -13.55 -19.96 13.71
CA VAL A 300 -12.34 -20.59 14.30
C VAL A 300 -11.57 -19.60 15.16
N CYS A 301 -11.50 -18.33 14.74
CA CYS A 301 -10.77 -17.27 15.41
C CYS A 301 -11.70 -16.06 15.65
N LEU A 302 -11.77 -15.62 16.90
CA LEU A 302 -12.53 -14.44 17.30
C LEU A 302 -11.58 -13.46 17.98
N GLU A 303 -11.58 -12.22 17.55
CA GLU A 303 -10.83 -11.13 18.18
C GLU A 303 -11.79 -10.07 18.71
N LEU A 304 -11.68 -9.78 20.01
CA LEU A 304 -12.51 -8.82 20.72
C LEU A 304 -11.65 -7.83 21.50
N ARG A 305 -12.16 -6.60 21.64
CA ARG A 305 -11.59 -5.62 22.56
C ARG A 305 -12.01 -5.93 24.00
N GLU A 306 -11.08 -5.80 24.95
CA GLU A 306 -11.33 -6.10 26.37
C GLU A 306 -12.57 -5.36 26.92
N SER A 307 -12.73 -4.07 26.60
CA SER A 307 -13.86 -3.25 27.07
C SER A 307 -15.23 -3.80 26.66
N PHE A 308 -15.32 -4.54 25.55
CA PHE A 308 -16.56 -5.15 25.08
C PHE A 308 -16.96 -6.38 25.91
N LEU A 309 -15.98 -7.07 26.51
CA LEU A 309 -16.24 -8.19 27.40
C LEU A 309 -16.92 -7.71 28.70
N PHE A 310 -16.55 -6.53 29.21
CA PHE A 310 -16.99 -6.04 30.52
C PHE A 310 -18.28 -5.19 30.53
N SER A 311 -19.00 -5.09 29.40
CA SER A 311 -20.15 -4.18 29.30
C SER A 311 -21.43 -4.64 29.99
N GLU A 312 -22.16 -3.70 30.61
CA GLU A 312 -23.38 -3.98 31.37
C GLU A 312 -24.56 -4.53 30.52
N GLY A 313 -24.63 -4.18 29.22
CA GLY A 313 -25.60 -4.75 28.26
C GLY A 313 -25.38 -6.23 27.91
N LEU A 314 -24.23 -6.81 28.27
CA LEU A 314 -23.93 -8.25 28.20
C LEU A 314 -24.39 -9.02 29.46
N GLY A 315 -25.02 -8.32 30.43
CA GLY A 315 -25.51 -8.87 31.69
C GLY A 315 -24.79 -8.29 32.91
N ALA A 316 -25.09 -7.04 33.27
CA ALA A 316 -24.75 -6.51 34.59
C ALA A 316 -25.68 -7.08 35.66
N ALA A 317 -25.17 -8.06 36.39
CA ALA A 317 -25.31 -8.06 37.83
C ALA A 317 -23.93 -8.28 38.43
N ILE A 318 -23.50 -7.33 39.26
CA ILE A 318 -22.31 -7.47 40.09
C ILE A 318 -22.55 -8.65 41.04
N ALA A 319 -22.12 -9.83 40.63
CA ALA A 319 -21.86 -10.94 41.54
C ALA A 319 -20.36 -10.93 41.89
N PRO A 320 -19.95 -11.41 43.07
CA PRO A 320 -18.53 -11.50 43.47
C PRO A 320 -17.68 -12.45 42.59
N HIS A 321 -18.25 -13.00 41.51
CA HIS A 321 -17.70 -14.02 40.64
C HIS A 321 -17.99 -13.76 39.14
N GLY A 322 -17.69 -12.55 38.63
CA GLY A 322 -17.38 -12.30 37.20
C GLY A 322 -18.44 -12.71 36.15
N GLY A 323 -19.41 -11.85 35.89
CA GLY A 323 -20.36 -12.00 34.78
C GLY A 323 -19.91 -11.27 33.51
N VAL A 324 -19.02 -11.89 32.74
CA VAL A 324 -18.56 -11.46 31.39
C VAL A 324 -18.72 -12.59 30.36
N VAL A 325 -19.18 -13.74 30.86
CA VAL A 325 -19.14 -15.03 30.18
C VAL A 325 -20.42 -15.28 29.36
N GLY A 326 -21.56 -14.71 29.80
CA GLY A 326 -22.89 -15.07 29.33
C GLY A 326 -23.11 -14.86 27.83
N SER A 327 -22.79 -13.70 27.27
CA SER A 327 -23.11 -13.45 25.85
C SER A 327 -22.12 -14.05 24.88
N LEU A 328 -20.84 -14.22 25.26
CA LEU A 328 -19.90 -14.95 24.41
C LEU A 328 -20.23 -16.44 24.39
N GLU A 329 -20.54 -17.05 25.53
CA GLU A 329 -21.02 -18.44 25.57
C GLU A 329 -22.37 -18.61 24.87
N ALA A 330 -23.30 -17.66 25.03
CA ALA A 330 -24.56 -17.66 24.30
C ALA A 330 -24.33 -17.54 22.78
N PHE A 331 -23.39 -16.70 22.35
CA PHE A 331 -23.00 -16.58 20.95
C PHE A 331 -22.38 -17.87 20.41
N ILE A 332 -21.46 -18.50 21.15
CA ILE A 332 -20.83 -19.77 20.77
C ILE A 332 -21.89 -20.87 20.68
N SER A 333 -22.77 -20.96 21.68
CA SER A 333 -23.87 -21.93 21.73
C SER A 333 -24.86 -21.72 20.58
N LYS A 334 -25.28 -20.47 20.32
CA LYS A 334 -26.18 -20.09 19.23
C LYS A 334 -25.57 -20.37 17.86
N SER A 335 -24.29 -20.03 17.68
CA SER A 335 -23.56 -20.26 16.43
C SER A 335 -23.23 -21.73 16.21
N GLY A 336 -23.12 -22.53 17.28
CA GLY A 336 -22.64 -23.91 17.22
C GLY A 336 -21.20 -24.03 16.75
N CYS A 337 -20.40 -22.98 16.91
CA CYS A 337 -19.02 -22.93 16.40
C CYS A 337 -18.03 -23.58 17.35
N GLN A 338 -16.93 -24.11 16.79
CA GLN A 338 -15.79 -24.62 17.56
C GLN A 338 -14.68 -23.58 17.56
N LEU A 339 -14.77 -22.63 18.48
CA LEU A 339 -13.79 -21.56 18.60
C LEU A 339 -12.43 -22.11 19.07
N CYS A 340 -11.44 -22.07 18.20
CA CYS A 340 -10.08 -22.55 18.50
C CYS A 340 -9.21 -21.47 19.13
N GLU A 341 -9.40 -20.21 18.71
CA GLU A 341 -8.59 -19.07 19.12
C GLU A 341 -9.45 -17.87 19.52
N LEU A 342 -9.23 -17.34 20.72
CA LEU A 342 -9.76 -16.05 21.18
C LEU A 342 -8.61 -15.06 21.38
N ARG A 343 -8.68 -13.92 20.68
CA ARG A 343 -7.73 -12.81 20.80
C ARG A 343 -8.39 -11.66 21.54
N ILE A 344 -7.74 -11.18 22.59
CA ILE A 344 -8.24 -10.06 23.40
C ILE A 344 -7.29 -8.89 23.23
N THR A 345 -7.77 -7.81 22.63
CA THR A 345 -6.99 -6.59 22.42
C THR A 345 -7.16 -5.60 23.57
N LYS A 346 -6.10 -4.84 23.85
CA LYS A 346 -6.02 -3.87 24.96
C LYS A 346 -6.28 -4.50 26.34
N ALA A 347 -5.80 -5.74 26.54
CA ALA A 347 -5.96 -6.46 27.80
C ALA A 347 -5.22 -5.74 28.95
N SER A 348 -5.95 -5.41 30.01
CA SER A 348 -5.48 -4.88 31.28
C SER A 348 -5.25 -5.98 32.32
N VAL A 349 -5.94 -7.11 32.17
CA VAL A 349 -5.90 -8.25 33.09
C VAL A 349 -4.96 -9.36 32.56
N PRO A 350 -4.27 -10.12 33.44
CA PRO A 350 -3.47 -11.28 33.03
C PRO A 350 -4.26 -12.34 32.24
N GLN A 351 -3.58 -13.00 31.30
CA GLN A 351 -4.14 -14.01 30.39
C GLN A 351 -4.76 -15.21 31.13
N GLU A 352 -4.27 -15.53 32.34
CA GLU A 352 -4.76 -16.62 33.17
C GLU A 352 -6.22 -16.43 33.59
N ILE A 353 -6.65 -15.19 33.80
CA ILE A 353 -8.04 -14.87 34.18
C ILE A 353 -9.00 -15.15 33.02
N TYR A 354 -8.57 -14.91 31.79
CA TYR A 354 -9.36 -15.25 30.60
C TYR A 354 -9.42 -16.75 30.36
N ARG A 355 -8.33 -17.48 30.64
CA ARG A 355 -8.31 -18.94 30.56
C ARG A 355 -9.22 -19.60 31.59
N SER A 356 -9.34 -19.04 32.80
CA SER A 356 -10.30 -19.54 33.78
C SER A 356 -11.75 -19.19 33.43
N ALA A 357 -11.98 -18.03 32.80
CA ALA A 357 -13.31 -17.61 32.37
C ALA A 357 -13.84 -18.38 31.14
N PHE A 358 -12.95 -18.81 30.23
CA PHE A 358 -13.34 -19.51 29.00
C PHE A 358 -12.59 -20.85 28.83
N PRO A 359 -12.88 -21.86 29.67
CA PRO A 359 -12.14 -23.12 29.67
C PRO A 359 -12.37 -23.97 28.40
N SER A 360 -13.43 -23.70 27.64
CA SER A 360 -13.77 -24.39 26.39
C SER A 360 -12.92 -23.97 25.19
N ILE A 361 -12.19 -22.84 25.29
CA ILE A 361 -11.40 -22.27 24.19
C ILE A 361 -9.93 -22.72 24.33
N PRO A 362 -9.36 -23.46 23.35
CA PRO A 362 -8.01 -24.00 23.46
C PRO A 362 -6.90 -22.94 23.53
N VAL A 363 -6.99 -21.88 22.71
CA VAL A 363 -5.98 -20.84 22.60
C VAL A 363 -6.60 -19.49 22.93
N ILE A 364 -6.06 -18.83 23.95
CA ILE A 364 -6.44 -17.45 24.30
C ILE A 364 -5.17 -16.62 24.27
N ASN A 365 -5.15 -15.56 23.47
CA ASN A 365 -4.02 -14.63 23.33
C ASN A 365 -4.45 -13.23 23.78
N CYS A 366 -3.70 -12.63 24.70
CA CYS A 366 -3.99 -11.29 25.23
C CYS A 366 -2.91 -10.31 24.78
N PHE A 367 -3.33 -9.26 24.07
CA PHE A 367 -2.45 -8.20 23.58
C PHE A 367 -2.62 -6.97 24.47
N LYS A 368 -1.54 -6.59 25.17
CA LYS A 368 -1.54 -5.38 25.99
C LYS A 368 -1.65 -4.15 25.10
N ALA A 369 -2.32 -3.11 25.59
CA ALA A 369 -2.27 -1.81 24.93
C ALA A 369 -0.80 -1.35 24.89
N ALA A 370 -0.30 -1.01 23.70
CA ALA A 370 0.96 -0.28 23.61
C ALA A 370 0.79 1.01 24.42
N VAL A 371 1.69 1.26 25.38
CA VAL A 371 1.78 2.58 26.02
C VAL A 371 1.93 3.59 24.87
N PRO A 372 1.07 4.61 24.75
CA PRO A 372 1.17 5.55 23.66
C PRO A 372 2.49 6.30 23.82
N ASN A 373 3.50 5.90 23.06
CA ASN A 373 4.63 6.76 22.78
C ASN A 373 4.06 7.90 21.95
N SER A 374 4.05 9.07 22.57
CA SER A 374 3.73 10.35 21.97
C SER A 374 4.40 10.53 20.60
N VAL A 375 3.63 11.10 19.67
CA VAL A 375 4.02 11.77 18.42
C VAL A 375 4.12 10.89 17.15
N ALA A 376 3.09 10.97 16.31
CA ALA A 376 3.13 11.42 14.89
C ALA A 376 1.71 11.24 14.29
N VAL A 377 0.82 12.24 14.44
CA VAL A 377 0.41 13.17 13.37
C VAL A 377 -0.15 12.45 12.14
N PHE A 378 -1.48 12.29 12.12
CA PHE A 378 -2.25 12.20 10.89
C PHE A 378 -2.41 13.62 10.33
N ALA A 379 -2.02 13.80 9.07
CA ALA A 379 -2.45 14.87 8.18
C ALA A 379 -2.76 14.22 6.84
#